data_AF-A0A832EXD4-F1
#
_entry.id   AF-A0A832EXD4-F1
#
_cell.length_a   1.000
_cell.length_b   1.000
_cell.length_c   1.000
_cell.angle_alpha   90.00
_cell.angle_beta   90.00
_cell.angle_gamma   90.00
#
_symmetry.space_group_name_H-M   'P 1'
#
loop_
_entity.id
_entity.type
_entity.pdbx_description
1 polymer ?
#
loop_
_entity_poly.entity_id
_entity_poly.type
_entity_poly.pdbx_seq_one_letter_code
_entity_poly.pdbx_strand_id
1 'polypeptide(L)'
;MKQAAKLDSENARYQYVYAVALAEKDISGAIAVLEASLKKHTGNIQVLYGLAYYSKQIGQVKQAEYYQAKADRLSRFAPNIEGQ
;
A
#
# COMPACT_ATOMS: atom_id res chain seq x y z
N MET A 1 -7.12 -9.13 27.01
CA MET A 1 -6.82 -8.20 25.89
C MET A 1 -5.66 -8.68 24.99
N LYS A 2 -5.59 -9.96 24.58
CA LYS A 2 -4.51 -10.46 23.69
C LYS A 2 -5.01 -10.98 22.33
N GLN A 3 -6.33 -10.99 22.11
CA GLN A 3 -6.94 -11.48 20.86
C GLN A 3 -7.05 -10.39 19.78
N ALA A 4 -7.15 -9.10 20.17
CA ALA A 4 -7.34 -7.99 19.22
C ALA A 4 -6.07 -7.64 18.43
N ALA A 5 -4.89 -7.75 19.04
CA ALA A 5 -3.62 -7.39 18.39
C ALA A 5 -3.24 -8.34 17.23
N LYS A 6 -3.71 -9.60 17.25
CA LYS A 6 -3.49 -10.53 16.12
C LYS A 6 -4.39 -10.20 14.92
N LEU A 7 -5.61 -9.72 15.15
CA LEU A 7 -6.51 -9.24 14.10
C LEU A 7 -5.99 -7.97 13.42
N ASP A 8 -5.21 -7.15 14.13
CA ASP A 8 -4.65 -5.90 13.58
C ASP A 8 -3.41 -6.09 12.69
N SER A 9 -2.71 -7.22 12.82
CA SER A 9 -1.62 -7.56 11.88
C SER A 9 -2.10 -7.88 10.47
N GLU A 10 -3.41 -8.15 10.31
CA GLU A 10 -4.09 -8.35 9.03
C GLU A 10 -4.85 -7.10 8.57
N ASN A 11 -4.71 -5.98 9.27
CA ASN A 11 -5.31 -4.73 8.88
C ASN A 11 -4.32 -3.98 7.97
N ALA A 12 -4.68 -3.86 6.70
CA ALA A 12 -3.87 -3.21 5.67
C ALA A 12 -3.34 -1.81 6.08
N ARG A 13 -4.08 -1.11 6.96
CA ARG A 13 -3.66 0.19 7.51
C ARG A 13 -2.38 0.08 8.36
N TYR A 14 -2.25 -0.95 9.19
CA TYR A 14 -1.04 -1.13 10.01
C TYR A 14 0.15 -1.58 9.18
N GLN A 15 -0.08 -2.45 8.19
CA GLN A 15 0.97 -2.87 7.27
C GLN A 15 1.51 -1.70 6.43
N TYR A 16 0.63 -0.77 6.03
CA TYR A 16 1.03 0.46 5.36
C TYR A 16 1.90 1.36 6.26
N VAL A 17 1.45 1.65 7.49
CA VAL A 17 2.21 2.50 8.43
C VAL A 17 3.58 1.87 8.76
N TYR A 18 3.61 0.55 8.94
CA TYR A 18 4.86 -0.18 9.15
C TYR A 18 5.80 -0.08 7.94
N ALA A 19 5.29 -0.24 6.72
CA ALA A 19 6.10 -0.08 5.51
C ALA A 19 6.66 1.35 5.37
N VAL A 20 5.88 2.37 5.73
CA VAL A 20 6.35 3.76 5.70
C VAL A 20 7.51 3.98 6.67
N ALA A 21 7.41 3.47 7.89
CA ALA A 21 8.49 3.54 8.87
C ALA A 21 9.73 2.73 8.44
N LEU A 22 9.53 1.57 7.81
CA LEU A 22 10.63 0.74 7.30
C LEU A 22 11.38 1.41 6.16
N ALA A 23 10.69 2.15 5.29
CA ALA A 23 11.27 2.79 4.11
C ALA A 23 12.34 3.84 4.45
N GLU A 24 12.38 4.37 5.67
CA GLU A 24 13.44 5.26 6.13
C GLU A 24 14.82 4.59 6.11
N LYS A 25 14.86 3.26 6.24
CA LYS A 25 16.10 2.47 6.35
C LYS A 25 16.23 1.43 5.24
N ASP A 26 15.11 0.90 4.77
CA ASP A 26 15.06 -0.16 3.76
C ASP A 26 13.82 -0.01 2.88
N ILE A 27 13.97 0.73 1.77
CA ILE A 27 12.90 0.93 0.79
C ILE A 27 12.52 -0.40 0.12
N SER A 28 13.47 -1.29 -0.12
CA SER A 28 13.21 -2.60 -0.74
C SER A 28 12.37 -3.49 0.18
N GLY A 29 12.68 -3.50 1.48
CA GLY A 29 11.89 -4.18 2.51
C GLY A 29 10.49 -3.59 2.64
N ALA A 30 10.36 -2.27 2.58
CA ALA A 30 9.06 -1.59 2.58
C ALA A 30 8.19 -2.02 1.39
N ILE A 31 8.78 -2.10 0.19
CA ILE A 31 8.09 -2.60 -1.01
C ILE A 31 7.64 -4.04 -0.79
N ALA A 32 8.49 -4.93 -0.28
CA ALA A 32 8.12 -6.32 -0.04
C ALA A 32 6.94 -6.48 0.94
N VAL A 33 6.90 -5.67 2.00
CA VAL A 33 5.78 -5.62 2.95
C VAL A 33 4.50 -5.15 2.26
N LEU A 34 4.57 -4.10 1.45
CA LEU A 34 3.41 -3.58 0.73
C LEU A 34 2.90 -4.56 -0.33
N GLU A 35 3.78 -5.27 -1.04
CA GLU A 35 3.39 -6.32 -1.98
C GLU A 35 2.68 -7.48 -1.28
N ALA A 36 3.20 -7.90 -0.12
CA ALA A 36 2.56 -8.91 0.71
C ALA A 36 1.17 -8.45 1.20
N SER A 37 1.05 -7.17 1.57
CA SER A 37 -0.23 -6.54 1.94
C SER A 37 -1.22 -6.56 0.78
N LEU A 38 -0.76 -6.17 -0.42
CA LEU A 38 -1.60 -6.09 -1.61
C LEU A 38 -2.16 -7.45 -2.03
N LYS A 39 -1.40 -8.54 -1.84
CA LYS A 39 -1.87 -9.93 -2.09
C LYS A 39 -3.03 -10.32 -1.19
N LYS A 40 -3.07 -9.82 0.05
CA LYS A 40 -4.15 -10.08 1.01
C LYS A 40 -5.32 -9.12 0.86
N HIS A 41 -5.04 -7.87 0.50
CA HIS A 41 -6.02 -6.79 0.38
C HIS A 41 -6.00 -6.20 -1.03
N THR A 42 -6.46 -7.02 -1.99
CA THR A 42 -6.53 -6.61 -3.39
C THR A 42 -7.34 -5.32 -3.52
N GLY A 43 -6.72 -4.29 -4.10
CA GLY A 43 -7.39 -3.03 -4.37
C GLY A 43 -7.29 -1.99 -3.25
N ASN A 44 -6.44 -2.20 -2.23
CA ASN A 44 -6.12 -1.13 -1.30
C ASN A 44 -5.34 0.00 -2.02
N ILE A 45 -6.01 1.12 -2.25
CA ILE A 45 -5.48 2.28 -2.99
C ILE A 45 -4.25 2.88 -2.28
N GLN A 46 -4.22 2.93 -0.95
CA GLN A 46 -3.07 3.47 -0.20
C GLN A 46 -1.82 2.60 -0.38
N VAL A 47 -1.98 1.28 -0.36
CA VAL A 47 -0.88 0.34 -0.62
C VAL A 47 -0.36 0.49 -2.05
N LEU A 48 -1.25 0.67 -3.03
CA LEU A 48 -0.85 0.89 -4.42
C LEU A 48 -0.09 2.21 -4.64
N TYR A 49 -0.53 3.31 -4.01
CA TYR A 49 0.24 4.56 -4.06
C TYR A 49 1.58 4.45 -3.32
N GLY A 50 1.64 3.72 -2.20
CA GLY A 50 2.89 3.44 -1.51
C GLY A 50 3.88 2.67 -2.39
N LEU A 51 3.42 1.62 -3.07
CA LEU A 51 4.23 0.86 -4.02
C LEU A 51 4.71 1.73 -5.18
N ALA A 52 3.83 2.57 -5.75
CA ALA A 52 4.21 3.49 -6.81
C ALA A 52 5.32 4.45 -6.37
N TYR A 53 5.17 5.03 -5.18
CA TYR A 53 6.13 5.99 -4.62
C TYR A 53 7.50 5.34 -4.36
N TYR A 54 7.53 4.24 -3.61
CA TYR A 54 8.78 3.59 -3.23
C TYR A 54 9.49 2.92 -4.42
N SER A 55 8.76 2.29 -5.34
CA SER A 55 9.35 1.76 -6.58
C SER A 55 10.01 2.88 -7.42
N LYS A 56 9.43 4.08 -7.45
CA LYS A 56 10.04 5.23 -8.14
C LYS A 56 11.35 5.66 -7.48
N GLN A 57 11.42 5.68 -6.14
CA GLN A 57 12.61 6.08 -5.39
C GLN A 57 13.83 5.18 -5.67
N ILE A 58 13.62 3.90 -5.91
CA ILE A 58 14.68 2.93 -6.23
C ILE A 58 14.88 2.70 -7.74
N GLY A 59 14.29 3.55 -8.59
CA GLY A 59 14.47 3.50 -10.05
C GLY A 59 13.66 2.43 -10.78
N GLN A 60 12.73 1.74 -10.11
CA GLN A 60 11.83 0.76 -10.73
C GLN A 60 10.65 1.46 -11.44
N VAL A 61 10.95 2.34 -12.40
CA VAL A 61 9.99 3.25 -13.04
C VAL A 61 8.78 2.51 -13.64
N LYS A 62 9.01 1.41 -14.37
CA LYS A 62 7.91 0.62 -14.97
C LYS A 62 6.95 0.04 -13.93
N GLN A 63 7.47 -0.40 -12.78
CA GLN A 63 6.64 -0.92 -11.69
C GLN A 63 5.87 0.21 -11.01
N ALA A 64 6.53 1.36 -10.81
CA ALA A 64 5.88 2.55 -10.27
C ALA A 64 4.68 2.98 -11.12
N GLU A 65 4.85 3.05 -12.44
CA GLU A 65 3.77 3.37 -13.38
C GLU A 65 2.64 2.35 -13.35
N TYR A 66 2.96 1.06 -13.26
CA TYR A 66 1.96 0.00 -13.15
C TYR A 66 1.09 0.18 -11.88
N TYR A 67 1.72 0.38 -10.73
CA TYR A 67 1.00 0.56 -9.46
C TYR A 67 0.19 1.86 -9.43
N GLN A 68 0.75 2.95 -9.96
CA GLN A 68 0.06 4.23 -10.11
C GLN A 68 -1.19 4.09 -10.98
N ALA A 69 -1.07 3.48 -12.16
CA ALA A 69 -2.20 3.29 -13.07
C ALA A 69 -3.30 2.42 -12.44
N LYS A 70 -2.93 1.42 -11.64
CA LYS A 70 -3.89 0.58 -10.91
C LYS A 70 -4.61 1.36 -9.80
N ALA A 71 -3.87 2.17 -9.04
CA ALA A 71 -4.45 3.06 -8.03
C ALA A 71 -5.43 4.05 -8.67
N ASP A 72 -5.02 4.73 -9.74
CA ASP A 72 -5.83 5.75 -10.41
C ASP A 72 -7.11 5.17 -11.02
N ARG A 73 -7.07 3.94 -11.55
CA ARG A 73 -8.28 3.25 -11.99
C ARG A 73 -9.24 3.04 -10.81
N LEU A 74 -8.76 2.49 -9.71
CA LEU A 74 -9.60 2.19 -8.55
C LEU A 74 -10.17 3.47 -7.90
N SER A 75 -9.38 4.54 -7.81
CA SER A 75 -9.83 5.84 -7.31
C SER A 75 -10.94 6.45 -8.17
N ARG A 76 -10.96 6.18 -9.49
CA ARG A 76 -12.06 6.62 -10.38
C ARG A 76 -13.34 5.78 -10.22
N PHE A 77 -13.21 4.53 -9.76
CA PHE A 77 -14.33 3.61 -9.57
C PHE A 77 -14.90 3.60 -8.14
N ALA A 78 -14.16 4.13 -7.17
CA ALA A 78 -14.73 4.54 -5.90
C ALA A 78 -15.29 5.95 -6.11
N PRO A 79 -16.56 6.14 -6.50
CA PRO A 79 -17.14 7.47 -6.47
C PRO A 79 -16.89 8.02 -5.07
N ASN A 80 -16.38 9.25 -4.99
CA ASN A 80 -16.50 10.06 -3.79
C ASN A 80 -17.97 9.97 -3.39
N ILE A 81 -18.28 9.13 -2.39
CA ILE A 81 -19.45 9.35 -1.57
C ILE A 81 -19.02 10.51 -0.67
N GLU A 82 -18.90 11.68 -1.30
CA GLU A 82 -19.10 12.95 -0.63
C GLU A 82 -20.53 12.86 -0.12
N GLY A 83 -20.63 12.50 1.15
CA GLY A 83 -21.89 12.48 1.85
C GLY A 83 -22.40 13.90 2.03
N GLN A 84 -23.71 14.00 1.88
CA GLN A 84 -24.66 14.92 2.53
C GLN A 84 -24.73 16.34 2.00
#